data_AF-A0A9D4AGG2-F1
#
_entry.id   AF-A0A9D4AGG2-F1
#
_cell.length_a   1.000
_cell.length_b   1.000
_cell.length_c   1.000
_cell.angle_alpha   90.00
_cell.angle_beta   90.00
_cell.angle_gamma   90.00
#
_symmetry.space_group_name_H-M   'P 1'
#
loop_
_entity.id
_entity.type
_entity.pdbx_description
1 polymer ?
#
loop_
_entity_poly.entity_id
_entity_poly.type
_entity_poly.pdbx_seq_one_letter_code
_entity_poly.pdbx_strand_id
1 'polypeptide(L)'
;MNVEDIFGKVVFEFHAHVNSPDSPFIYVCGSSFPFNEDHINAQFGIANVQDEHTPFTDNVTADGLTQVLNDLCVEGMYWIVSNQDCYTVERASLKPIRKVWYHFLKSWFKPSTHNMIVSKERMLLLHSIIMGRRINIG
;
A
#
# COMPACT_ATOMS: atom_id res chain seq x y z
N MET A 1 -21.85 -1.94 -25.94
CA MET A 1 -20.69 -1.70 -25.07
C MET A 1 -21.04 -2.33 -23.73
N ASN A 2 -20.28 -3.32 -23.27
CA ASN A 2 -20.63 -4.10 -22.08
C ASN A 2 -20.39 -3.24 -20.82
N VAL A 3 -21.28 -3.29 -19.83
CA VAL A 3 -21.18 -2.50 -18.59
C VAL A 3 -19.92 -2.88 -17.80
N GLU A 4 -19.49 -4.13 -17.88
CA GLU A 4 -18.26 -4.63 -17.26
C GLU A 4 -16.98 -4.01 -17.85
N ASP A 5 -16.96 -3.72 -19.15
CA ASP A 5 -15.84 -3.02 -19.82
C ASP A 5 -15.71 -1.57 -19.35
N ILE A 6 -16.83 -0.94 -18.97
CA ILE A 6 -16.87 0.43 -18.46
C ILE A 6 -16.28 0.46 -17.05
N PHE A 7 -16.68 -0.46 -16.16
CA PHE A 7 -16.13 -0.53 -14.80
C PHE A 7 -14.63 -0.85 -14.81
N GLY A 8 -14.18 -1.78 -15.64
CA GLY A 8 -12.76 -2.09 -15.78
C GLY A 8 -11.94 -0.87 -16.22
N LYS A 9 -12.41 -0.11 -17.21
CA LYS A 9 -11.77 1.15 -17.64
C LYS A 9 -11.76 2.21 -16.56
N VAL A 10 -12.87 2.38 -15.84
CA VAL A 10 -12.96 3.36 -14.75
C VAL A 10 -11.96 3.03 -13.64
N VAL A 11 -11.84 1.77 -13.21
CA VAL A 11 -10.84 1.37 -12.20
C VAL A 11 -9.41 1.62 -12.67
N PHE A 12 -9.10 1.29 -13.93
CA PHE A 12 -7.77 1.52 -14.51
C PHE A 12 -7.45 3.01 -14.66
N GLU A 13 -8.38 3.82 -15.18
CA GLU A 13 -8.22 5.28 -15.28
C GLU A 13 -8.14 5.92 -13.90
N PHE A 14 -8.91 5.41 -12.94
CA PHE A 14 -8.90 5.88 -11.55
C PHE A 14 -7.52 5.67 -10.92
N HIS A 15 -6.99 4.44 -10.94
CA HIS A 15 -5.65 4.14 -10.43
C HIS A 15 -4.52 4.81 -11.23
N ALA A 16 -4.69 5.06 -12.53
CA ALA A 16 -3.69 5.77 -13.34
C ALA A 16 -3.54 7.25 -12.91
N HIS A 17 -4.63 7.90 -12.52
CA HIS A 17 -4.65 9.31 -12.08
C HIS A 17 -4.30 9.52 -10.59
N VAL A 18 -4.17 8.44 -9.79
CA VAL A 18 -3.67 8.49 -8.40
C VAL A 18 -2.27 9.09 -8.29
N ASN A 19 -1.51 9.13 -9.38
CA ASN A 19 -0.15 9.68 -9.42
C ASN A 19 -0.08 11.21 -9.48
N SER A 20 -1.20 11.94 -9.30
CA SER A 20 -1.18 13.39 -9.13
C SER A 20 -1.31 13.73 -7.63
N PRO A 21 -0.20 13.86 -6.90
CA PRO A 21 -0.20 13.96 -5.43
C PRO A 21 -0.86 15.24 -4.86
N ASP A 22 -1.23 16.20 -5.70
CA ASP A 22 -1.67 17.53 -5.28
C ASP A 22 -3.17 17.80 -5.50
N SER A 23 -3.95 16.85 -6.02
CA SER A 23 -5.37 17.05 -6.29
C SER A 23 -6.25 16.17 -5.38
N PRO A 24 -7.15 16.76 -4.57
CA PRO A 24 -8.15 16.01 -3.81
C PRO A 24 -9.25 15.41 -4.70
N PHE A 25 -9.15 15.57 -6.02
CA PHE A 25 -10.10 15.09 -7.01
C PHE A 25 -9.42 14.31 -8.14
N ILE A 26 -10.06 13.24 -8.61
CA ILE A 26 -9.71 12.53 -9.84
C ILE A 26 -10.71 12.87 -10.94
N TYR A 27 -10.20 13.08 -12.16
CA TYR A 27 -11.02 13.30 -13.34
C TYR A 27 -11.12 12.01 -14.15
N VAL A 28 -12.35 11.47 -14.30
CA VAL A 28 -12.63 10.26 -15.08
C VAL A 28 -13.71 10.59 -16.09
N CYS A 29 -13.43 10.34 -17.38
CA CYS A 29 -14.40 10.47 -18.47
C CYS A 29 -15.22 11.78 -18.46
N GLY A 30 -14.59 12.94 -18.18
CA GLY A 30 -15.27 14.23 -18.19
C GLY A 30 -15.90 14.65 -16.85
N SER A 31 -15.82 13.80 -15.82
CA SER A 31 -16.39 14.03 -14.49
C SER A 31 -15.31 14.08 -13.42
N SER A 32 -15.49 14.95 -12.42
CA SER A 32 -14.58 15.11 -11.28
C SER A 32 -15.15 14.41 -10.04
N PHE A 33 -14.35 13.60 -9.37
CA PHE A 33 -14.73 12.84 -8.18
C PHE A 33 -13.77 13.11 -7.03
N PRO A 34 -14.25 13.31 -5.80
CA PRO A 34 -13.40 13.31 -4.61
C PRO A 34 -12.58 12.02 -4.54
N PHE A 35 -11.27 12.15 -4.36
CA PHE A 35 -10.38 11.02 -4.13
C PHE A 35 -10.30 10.71 -2.63
N ASN A 36 -11.38 10.18 -2.09
CA ASN A 36 -11.43 9.71 -0.70
C ASN A 36 -12.14 8.36 -0.60
N GLU A 37 -11.92 7.70 0.52
CA GLU A 37 -12.36 6.33 0.71
C GLU A 37 -13.89 6.18 0.63
N ASP A 38 -14.63 7.12 1.22
CA ASP A 38 -16.10 7.08 1.23
C ASP A 38 -16.66 7.13 -0.19
N HIS A 39 -16.08 7.98 -1.05
CA HIS A 39 -16.54 8.14 -2.43
C HIS A 39 -16.20 6.93 -3.30
N ILE A 40 -15.02 6.36 -3.11
CA ILE A 40 -14.56 5.18 -3.86
C ILE A 40 -15.43 3.98 -3.49
N ASN A 41 -15.59 3.72 -2.19
CA ASN A 41 -16.38 2.61 -1.70
C ASN A 41 -17.85 2.73 -2.14
N ALA A 42 -18.44 3.92 -2.09
CA ALA A 42 -19.79 4.16 -2.60
C ALA A 42 -19.91 3.91 -4.11
N GLN A 43 -18.93 4.37 -4.90
CA GLN A 43 -18.95 4.23 -6.36
C GLN A 43 -18.85 2.77 -6.82
N PHE A 44 -18.06 1.96 -6.12
CA PHE A 44 -17.84 0.55 -6.47
C PHE A 44 -18.74 -0.43 -5.69
N GLY A 45 -19.62 0.08 -4.82
CA GLY A 45 -20.48 -0.75 -3.98
C GLY A 45 -19.67 -1.65 -3.01
N ILE A 46 -18.48 -1.21 -2.64
CA ILE A 46 -17.61 -1.94 -1.72
C ILE A 46 -18.22 -1.80 -0.33
N ALA A 47 -18.44 -2.92 0.35
CA ALA A 47 -18.93 -2.90 1.73
C ALA A 47 -17.96 -2.08 2.58
N ASN A 48 -18.48 -1.22 3.46
CA ASN A 48 -17.62 -0.47 4.38
C ASN A 48 -16.91 -1.46 5.31
N VAL A 49 -15.66 -1.77 4.99
CA VAL A 49 -14.81 -2.65 5.77
C VAL A 49 -13.96 -1.77 6.66
N GLN A 50 -14.04 -2.01 7.97
CA GLN A 50 -13.19 -1.30 8.93
C GLN A 50 -11.71 -1.52 8.59
N ASP A 51 -11.02 -0.43 8.27
CA ASP A 51 -9.58 -0.43 8.03
C ASP A 51 -8.81 -0.79 9.30
N GLU A 52 -7.94 -1.79 9.19
CA GLU A 52 -7.06 -2.24 10.25
C GLU A 52 -5.61 -1.80 10.01
N HIS A 53 -5.29 -1.31 8.81
CA HIS A 53 -3.94 -0.92 8.43
C HIS A 53 -3.53 0.43 9.04
N THR A 54 -4.34 1.47 8.86
CA THR A 54 -4.05 2.83 9.32
C THR A 54 -3.88 2.88 10.85
N PRO A 55 -4.79 2.27 11.66
CA PRO A 55 -4.58 2.22 13.11
C PRO A 55 -3.30 1.44 13.49
N PHE A 56 -2.95 0.41 12.73
CA PHE A 56 -1.72 -0.34 12.95
C PHE A 56 -0.46 0.50 12.64
N THR A 57 -0.46 1.25 11.54
CA THR A 57 0.69 2.09 11.16
C THR A 57 0.89 3.26 12.10
N ASP A 58 -0.20 3.89 12.55
CA ASP A 58 -0.16 5.07 13.41
C ASP A 58 0.29 4.73 14.83
N ASN A 59 -0.03 3.52 15.29
CA ASN A 59 0.26 3.08 16.66
C ASN A 59 1.43 2.08 16.74
N VAL A 60 2.19 1.87 15.66
CA VAL A 60 3.29 0.89 15.66
C VAL A 60 4.40 1.33 16.62
N THR A 61 4.68 0.49 17.62
CA THR A 61 5.76 0.69 18.58
C THR A 61 7.10 0.21 18.03
N ALA A 62 8.20 0.51 18.71
CA ALA A 62 9.52 -0.03 18.37
C ALA A 62 9.55 -1.58 18.39
N ASP A 63 8.87 -2.18 19.37
CA ASP A 63 8.71 -3.64 19.44
C ASP A 63 7.88 -4.16 18.27
N GLY A 64 6.82 -3.44 17.89
CA GLY A 64 6.02 -3.74 16.70
C GLY A 64 6.86 -3.69 15.42
N LEU A 65 7.75 -2.70 15.28
CA LEU A 65 8.68 -2.62 14.14
C LEU A 65 9.69 -3.77 14.13
N THR A 66 10.11 -4.24 15.29
CA THR A 66 10.98 -5.41 15.42
C THR A 66 10.24 -6.69 14.99
N GLN A 67 8.98 -6.85 15.41
CA GLN A 67 8.14 -7.97 15.00
C GLN A 67 7.91 -7.99 13.48
N VAL A 68 7.62 -6.83 12.88
CA VAL A 68 7.47 -6.68 11.42
C VAL A 68 8.74 -7.13 10.68
N LEU A 69 9.92 -6.78 11.20
CA LEU A 69 11.20 -7.24 10.68
C LEU A 69 11.32 -8.76 10.73
N ASN A 70 11.06 -9.35 11.89
CA ASN A 70 11.16 -10.80 12.12
C ASN A 70 10.20 -11.59 11.22
N ASP A 71 8.99 -11.08 10.98
CA ASP A 71 7.98 -11.76 10.16
C ASP A 71 8.30 -11.71 8.66
N LEU A 72 8.95 -10.63 8.21
CA LEU A 72 9.17 -10.35 6.79
C LEU A 72 10.59 -10.68 6.29
N CYS A 73 11.59 -10.54 7.14
CA CYS A 73 13.00 -10.71 6.79
C CYS A 73 13.57 -12.03 7.30
N VAL A 74 14.73 -12.40 6.76
CA VAL A 74 15.58 -13.45 7.33
C VAL A 74 16.03 -13.04 8.75
N GLU A 75 16.39 -14.02 9.56
CA GLU A 75 16.78 -13.79 10.95
C GLU A 75 18.07 -12.96 11.05
N GLY A 76 18.19 -12.14 12.10
CA GLY A 76 19.36 -11.28 12.35
C GLY A 76 19.38 -9.96 11.58
N MET A 77 18.32 -9.64 10.84
CA MET A 77 18.21 -8.38 10.10
C MET A 77 17.73 -7.23 10.99
N TYR A 78 18.19 -6.02 10.69
CA TYR A 78 17.87 -4.80 11.42
C TYR A 78 17.42 -3.68 10.49
N TRP A 79 16.76 -2.67 11.05
CA TRP A 79 16.38 -1.46 10.34
C TRP A 79 17.61 -0.57 10.10
N ILE A 80 17.77 -0.12 8.87
CA ILE A 80 18.68 0.97 8.54
C ILE A 80 17.91 2.27 8.77
N VAL A 81 18.35 3.03 9.78
CA VAL A 81 17.73 4.31 10.17
C VAL A 81 18.61 5.45 9.68
N SER A 82 18.04 6.35 8.89
CA SER A 82 18.74 7.57 8.45
C SER A 82 18.72 8.65 9.54
N ASN A 83 19.52 9.71 9.37
CA ASN A 83 19.53 10.89 10.25
C ASN A 83 18.18 11.64 10.33
N GLN A 84 17.21 11.28 9.49
CA GLN A 84 15.86 11.85 9.45
C GLN A 84 14.82 10.87 9.99
N ASP A 85 15.23 9.85 10.76
CA ASP A 85 14.39 8.78 11.27
C ASP A 85 13.62 8.01 10.18
N CYS A 86 14.20 7.94 8.96
CA CYS A 86 13.64 7.12 7.90
C CYS A 86 14.13 5.67 8.06
N TYR A 87 13.21 4.78 8.39
CA TYR A 87 13.47 3.35 8.55
C TYR A 87 13.39 2.64 7.21
N THR A 88 14.45 1.91 6.87
CA THR A 88 14.54 1.12 5.63
C THR A 88 15.17 -0.24 5.90
N VAL A 89 14.95 -1.18 4.98
CA VAL A 89 15.66 -2.48 4.97
C VAL A 89 16.04 -2.83 3.55
N GLU A 90 17.13 -3.57 3.36
CA GLU A 90 17.47 -4.11 2.05
C GLU A 90 16.41 -5.11 1.58
N ARG A 91 15.97 -4.98 0.33
CA ARG A 91 15.02 -5.91 -0.29
C ARG A 91 15.55 -7.34 -0.32
N ALA A 92 16.88 -7.50 -0.41
CA ALA A 92 17.54 -8.79 -0.40
C ALA A 92 17.26 -9.58 0.90
N SER A 93 17.02 -8.87 2.00
CA SER A 93 16.77 -9.42 3.34
C SER A 93 15.38 -10.03 3.51
N LEU A 94 14.43 -9.71 2.62
CA LEU A 94 13.08 -10.31 2.67
C LEU A 94 13.15 -11.82 2.46
N LYS A 95 12.33 -12.56 3.23
CA LYS A 95 12.09 -13.99 3.02
C LYS A 95 11.55 -14.24 1.60
N PRO A 96 11.86 -15.38 0.95
CA PRO A 96 11.49 -15.64 -0.45
C PRO A 96 10.02 -15.42 -0.77
N ILE A 97 9.10 -15.93 0.06
CA ILE A 97 7.66 -15.76 -0.13
C ILE A 97 7.22 -14.29 0.00
N ARG A 98 7.90 -13.51 0.84
CA ARG A 98 7.61 -12.09 1.08
C ARG A 98 8.06 -11.23 -0.10
N LYS A 99 9.13 -11.64 -0.81
CA LYS A 99 9.59 -10.97 -2.03
C LYS A 99 8.57 -11.05 -3.17
N VAL A 100 7.80 -12.13 -3.25
CA VAL A 100 6.72 -12.29 -4.24
C VAL A 100 5.63 -11.27 -3.98
N TRP A 101 5.10 -11.22 -2.75
CA TRP A 101 4.09 -10.24 -2.35
C TRP A 101 4.60 -8.80 -2.47
N TYR A 102 5.86 -8.56 -2.11
CA TYR A 102 6.47 -7.25 -2.29
C TYR A 102 6.53 -6.83 -3.76
N HIS A 103 6.79 -7.77 -4.67
CA HIS A 103 6.81 -7.48 -6.12
C HIS A 103 5.44 -6.98 -6.61
N PHE A 104 4.34 -7.55 -6.12
CA PHE A 104 3.00 -7.04 -6.40
C PHE A 104 2.78 -5.66 -5.78
N LEU A 105 3.12 -5.50 -4.49
CA LEU A 105 2.96 -4.22 -3.77
C LEU A 105 3.68 -3.06 -4.47
N LYS A 106 4.95 -3.24 -4.84
CA LYS A 106 5.74 -2.19 -5.50
C LYS A 106 5.33 -1.88 -6.94
N SER A 107 4.49 -2.72 -7.54
CA SER A 107 4.05 -2.54 -8.93
C SER A 107 2.67 -1.89 -9.01
N TRP A 108 1.82 -2.11 -7.99
CA TRP A 108 0.40 -1.75 -8.05
C TRP A 108 -0.08 -0.82 -6.94
N PHE A 109 0.45 -0.92 -5.71
CA PHE A 109 -0.09 -0.18 -4.56
C PHE A 109 0.74 1.04 -4.18
N LYS A 110 2.05 0.85 -4.03
CA LYS A 110 2.99 1.92 -3.71
C LYS A 110 4.21 1.81 -4.62
N PRO A 111 4.09 2.27 -5.89
CA PRO A 111 5.17 2.24 -6.86
C PRO A 111 6.48 2.76 -6.27
N SER A 112 7.58 2.08 -6.56
CA SER A 112 8.92 2.53 -6.18
C SER A 112 9.90 2.34 -7.31
N THR A 113 10.68 3.38 -7.58
CA THR A 113 11.83 3.34 -8.49
C THR A 113 13.06 2.73 -7.80
N HIS A 114 13.10 2.73 -6.47
CA HIS A 114 14.19 2.17 -5.69
C HIS A 114 14.02 0.66 -5.50
N ASN A 115 14.81 -0.11 -6.22
CA ASN A 115 14.68 -1.58 -6.27
C ASN A 115 15.46 -2.33 -5.19
N MET A 116 16.36 -1.64 -4.48
CA MET A 116 17.27 -2.27 -3.51
C MET A 116 16.80 -2.15 -2.07
N ILE A 117 15.99 -1.13 -1.76
CA ILE A 117 15.54 -0.82 -0.39
C ILE A 117 14.02 -0.88 -0.30
N VAL A 118 13.53 -1.18 0.89
CA VAL A 118 12.11 -1.17 1.25
C VAL A 118 11.93 -0.19 2.39
N SER A 119 11.03 0.78 2.23
CA SER A 119 10.71 1.76 3.27
C SER A 119 9.82 1.17 4.38
N LYS A 120 9.83 1.80 5.56
CA LYS A 120 8.93 1.50 6.68
C LYS A 120 7.49 1.29 6.24
N GLU A 121 6.92 2.26 5.54
CA GLU A 121 5.54 2.20 5.05
C GLU A 121 5.27 0.95 4.21
N ARG A 122 6.18 0.62 3.29
CA ARG A 122 6.02 -0.56 2.43
C ARG A 122 6.18 -1.87 3.21
N MET A 123 7.04 -1.89 4.23
CA MET A 123 7.16 -3.02 5.16
C MET A 123 5.89 -3.22 5.98
N LEU A 124 5.30 -2.14 6.52
CA LEU A 124 4.06 -2.20 7.29
C LEU A 124 2.86 -2.61 6.43
N LEU A 125 2.79 -2.13 5.20
CA LEU A 125 1.78 -2.53 4.23
C LEU A 125 1.95 -4.01 3.84
N LEU A 126 3.18 -4.44 3.54
CA LEU A 126 3.49 -5.84 3.26
C LEU A 126 3.12 -6.73 4.45
N HIS A 127 3.41 -6.31 5.68
CA HIS A 127 3.04 -7.03 6.90
C HIS A 127 1.52 -7.17 7.01
N SER A 128 0.78 -6.11 6.72
CA SER A 128 -0.69 -6.11 6.75
C SER A 128 -1.28 -7.09 5.73
N ILE A 129 -0.74 -7.13 4.52
CA ILE A 129 -1.13 -8.12 3.49
C ILE A 129 -0.86 -9.56 4.00
N ILE A 130 0.33 -9.79 4.55
CA ILE A 130 0.74 -11.11 5.03
C ILE A 130 -0.09 -11.60 6.22
N MET A 131 -0.48 -10.69 7.11
CA MET A 131 -1.30 -11.00 8.27
C MET A 131 -2.79 -11.02 7.96
N GLY A 132 -3.18 -10.76 6.71
CA GLY A 132 -4.59 -10.72 6.30
C GLY A 132 -5.38 -9.58 6.95
N ARG A 133 -4.71 -8.48 7.32
CA ARG A 133 -5.40 -7.30 7.83
C ARG A 133 -6.28 -6.71 6.73
N ARG A 134 -7.42 -6.19 7.14
CA ARG A 134 -8.32 -5.43 6.27
C ARG A 134 -7.66 -4.09 5.97
N ILE A 135 -7.39 -3.83 4.69
CA ILE A 135 -6.73 -2.60 4.22
C ILE A 135 -7.75 -1.87 3.36
N ASN A 136 -8.14 -0.69 3.79
CA ASN A 136 -8.85 0.25 2.94
C ASN A 136 -7.84 0.98 2.05
N ILE A 137 -7.98 0.86 0.72
CA ILE A 137 -7.04 1.41 -0.27
C ILE A 137 -7.58 2.64 -0.97
N GLY A 138 -8.64 3.22 -0.41
CA GLY A 138 -9.61 4.05 -1.12
C GLY A 138 -10.90 3.27 -1.25
#